data_AF-A0A3S4H2T3-F1
#
_entry.id   AF-A0A3S4H2T3-F1
#
_cell.length_a   1.000
_cell.length_b   1.000
_cell.length_c   1.000
_cell.angle_alpha   90.00
_cell.angle_beta   90.00
_cell.angle_gamma   90.00
#
_symmetry.space_group_name_H-M   'P 1'
#
loop_
_entity.id
_entity.type
_entity.pdbx_description
1 polymer ?
#
loop_
_entity_poly.entity_id
_entity_poly.type
_entity_poly.pdbx_seq_one_letter_code
_entity_poly.pdbx_strand_id
1 'polypeptide(L)'
;MAAALELAAEDNRNGIPTQAVLCLETGGVRLQEANLGLAAIADIHAAIVDLRRYTPVVGIIAGTVGCFGGMSIAAALCSYLIVTREARLGLNGPQVIEQEAGIEEYDSATGRLSGA
;
A
#
# COMPACT_ATOMS: atom_id res chain seq x y z
N MET A 1 -6.78 -2.28 10.05
CA MET A 1 -5.61 -3.02 9.52
C MET A 1 -4.47 -3.02 10.54
N ALA A 2 -4.00 -1.86 11.02
CA ALA A 2 -2.95 -1.77 12.06
C ALA A 2 -3.22 -2.69 13.26
N ALA A 3 -4.35 -2.52 13.95
CA ALA A 3 -4.72 -3.37 15.10
C ALA A 3 -4.72 -4.88 14.81
N ALA A 4 -5.10 -5.30 13.60
CA ALA A 4 -5.08 -6.72 13.23
C ALA A 4 -3.64 -7.24 13.06
N LEU A 5 -2.75 -6.42 12.50
CA LEU A 5 -1.32 -6.74 12.38
C LEU A 5 -0.63 -6.71 13.74
N GLU A 6 -1.00 -5.80 14.63
CA GLU A 6 -0.50 -5.73 16.01
C GLU A 6 -0.89 -6.97 16.81
N LEU A 7 -2.16 -7.40 16.70
CA LEU A 7 -2.62 -8.66 17.31
C LEU A 7 -1.90 -9.87 16.72
N ALA A 8 -1.67 -9.91 15.41
CA ALA A 8 -0.87 -10.98 14.81
C ALA A 8 0.58 -10.97 15.33
N ALA A 9 1.17 -9.81 15.59
CA ALA A 9 2.50 -9.71 16.17
C ALA A 9 2.51 -10.15 17.65
N GLU A 10 1.44 -9.85 18.39
CA GLU A 10 1.24 -10.34 19.76
C GLU A 10 1.09 -11.86 19.81
N ASP A 11 0.30 -12.45 18.91
CA ASP A 11 0.21 -13.90 18.73
C ASP A 11 1.60 -14.52 18.53
N ASN A 12 2.40 -13.95 17.63
CA ASN A 12 3.75 -14.46 17.36
C ASN A 12 4.68 -14.35 18.57
N ARG A 13 4.58 -13.27 19.36
CA ARG A 13 5.31 -13.14 20.63
C ARG A 13 4.87 -14.18 21.66
N ASN A 14 3.62 -14.62 21.61
CA ASN A 14 3.04 -15.65 22.48
C ASN A 14 3.19 -17.08 21.91
N GLY A 15 3.97 -17.28 20.85
CA GLY A 15 4.23 -18.58 20.25
C GLY A 15 3.12 -19.11 19.33
N ILE A 16 2.15 -18.26 18.97
CA ILE A 16 1.09 -18.57 18.00
C ILE A 16 1.53 -18.00 16.63
N PRO A 17 1.82 -18.83 15.61
CA PRO A 17 2.43 -18.38 14.36
C PRO A 17 1.40 -17.76 13.38
N THR A 18 0.65 -16.75 13.83
CA THR A 18 -0.39 -16.09 13.04
C THR A 18 0.21 -15.40 11.82
N GLN A 19 -0.34 -15.69 10.64
CA GLN A 19 0.10 -15.16 9.35
C GLN A 19 -0.73 -13.94 8.94
N ALA A 20 -0.14 -13.00 8.22
CA ALA A 20 -0.84 -11.85 7.65
C ALA A 20 -0.73 -11.81 6.12
N VAL A 21 -1.90 -11.75 5.47
CA VAL A 21 -2.03 -11.54 4.03
C VAL A 21 -2.89 -10.29 3.81
N LEU A 22 -2.37 -9.34 3.06
CA LEU A 22 -3.00 -8.04 2.81
C LEU A 22 -3.47 -7.95 1.36
N CYS A 23 -4.78 -7.85 1.14
CA CYS A 23 -5.35 -7.52 -0.16
C CYS A 23 -5.46 -6.00 -0.30
N LEU A 24 -4.63 -5.42 -1.16
CA LEU A 24 -4.38 -3.99 -1.25
C LEU A 24 -5.02 -3.40 -2.51
N GLU A 25 -6.28 -2.95 -2.38
CA GLU A 25 -7.01 -2.20 -3.41
C GLU A 25 -7.40 -0.84 -2.84
N THR A 26 -6.60 0.19 -3.12
CA THR A 26 -6.74 1.51 -2.48
C THR A 26 -6.09 2.62 -3.30
N GLY A 27 -6.80 3.75 -3.38
CA GLY A 27 -6.28 5.01 -3.94
C GLY A 27 -5.46 5.85 -2.94
N GLY A 28 -5.30 5.39 -1.70
CA GLY A 28 -4.66 6.13 -0.62
C GLY A 28 -5.66 6.64 0.42
N VAL A 29 -5.38 7.81 1.02
CA VAL A 29 -6.20 8.38 2.09
C VAL A 29 -7.40 9.12 1.52
N ARG A 30 -8.57 8.98 2.16
CA ARG A 30 -9.74 9.81 1.88
C ARG A 30 -9.46 11.25 2.32
N LEU A 31 -9.55 12.21 1.40
CA LEU A 31 -9.23 13.62 1.67
C LEU A 31 -10.04 14.21 2.82
N GLN A 32 -11.27 13.74 3.03
CA GLN A 32 -12.16 14.17 4.11
C GLN A 32 -11.61 13.83 5.50
N GLU A 33 -10.72 12.84 5.60
CA GLU A 33 -10.15 12.33 6.84
C GLU A 33 -8.62 12.32 6.78
N ALA A 34 -8.02 13.20 5.95
CA ALA A 34 -6.61 13.15 5.56
C ALA A 34 -5.62 12.88 6.70
N ASN A 35 -5.70 13.66 7.78
CA ASN A 35 -4.75 13.54 8.91
C ASN A 35 -4.95 12.25 9.70
N LEU A 36 -6.21 11.85 9.96
CA LEU A 36 -6.52 10.61 10.68
C LEU A 36 -6.16 9.39 9.85
N GLY A 37 -6.48 9.41 8.56
CA GLY A 37 -6.12 8.34 7.63
C GLY A 37 -4.61 8.21 7.44
N LEU A 38 -3.87 9.33 7.38
CA LEU A 38 -2.41 9.30 7.29
C LEU A 38 -1.78 8.76 8.58
N ALA A 39 -2.28 9.15 9.75
CA ALA A 39 -1.86 8.58 11.02
C ALA A 39 -2.10 7.06 11.06
N ALA A 40 -3.29 6.62 10.64
CA ALA A 40 -3.59 5.20 10.55
C ALA A 40 -2.68 4.44 9.57
N ILE A 41 -2.24 5.06 8.47
CA ILE A 41 -1.24 4.47 7.56
C ILE A 41 0.12 4.33 8.24
N ALA A 42 0.54 5.33 9.02
CA ALA A 42 1.79 5.24 9.78
C ALA A 42 1.75 4.09 10.79
N ASP A 43 0.63 3.89 11.48
CA ASP A 43 0.42 2.75 12.38
C ASP A 43 0.45 1.41 11.62
N ILE A 44 -0.14 1.36 10.41
CA ILE A 44 -0.05 0.17 9.53
C ILE A 44 1.41 -0.12 9.16
N HIS A 45 2.20 0.89 8.80
CA HIS A 45 3.62 0.72 8.47
C HIS A 45 4.39 0.15 9.65
N ALA A 46 4.20 0.74 10.83
CA ALA A 46 4.84 0.28 12.06
C ALA A 46 4.45 -1.17 12.39
N ALA A 47 3.17 -1.52 12.27
CA ALA A 47 2.67 -2.87 12.54
C ALA A 47 3.18 -3.91 11.54
N ILE A 48 3.31 -3.57 10.25
CA ILE A 48 3.94 -4.46 9.25
C ILE A 48 5.39 -4.74 9.64
N VAL A 49 6.16 -3.70 9.97
CA VAL A 49 7.57 -3.85 10.35
C VAL A 49 7.72 -4.65 11.66
N ASP A 50 6.84 -4.45 12.64
CA ASP A 50 6.81 -5.27 13.86
C ASP A 50 6.58 -6.75 13.54
N LEU A 51 5.48 -7.07 12.85
CA LEU A 51 5.10 -8.45 12.54
C LEU A 51 6.17 -9.18 11.73
N ARG A 52 6.85 -8.48 10.82
CA ARG A 52 7.94 -9.02 9.99
C ARG A 52 9.15 -9.52 10.76
N ARG A 53 9.27 -9.18 12.05
CA ARG A 53 10.31 -9.74 12.93
C ARG A 53 10.08 -11.22 13.23
N TYR A 54 8.86 -11.71 13.05
CA TYR A 54 8.45 -13.06 13.43
C TYR A 54 7.98 -13.89 12.22
N THR A 55 7.25 -13.27 11.29
CA THR A 55 6.66 -13.98 10.15
C THR A 55 6.55 -13.07 8.91
N PRO A 56 6.65 -13.59 7.67
CA PRO A 56 6.46 -12.76 6.49
C PRO A 56 5.05 -12.18 6.41
N VAL A 57 4.97 -10.94 5.95
CA VAL A 57 3.70 -10.30 5.54
C VAL A 57 3.61 -10.37 4.02
N VAL A 58 2.51 -10.92 3.50
CA VAL A 58 2.28 -11.05 2.06
C VAL A 58 1.29 -10.00 1.60
N GLY A 59 1.68 -9.13 0.68
CA GLY A 59 0.79 -8.20 0.00
C GLY A 59 0.29 -8.78 -1.33
N ILE A 60 -0.97 -8.53 -1.67
CA ILE A 60 -1.60 -8.90 -2.94
C ILE A 60 -2.28 -7.67 -3.52
N ILE A 61 -1.96 -7.33 -4.78
CA ILE A 61 -2.64 -6.29 -5.56
C ILE A 61 -3.16 -6.96 -6.83
N ALA A 62 -4.46 -6.95 -7.05
CA ALA A 62 -5.06 -7.78 -8.11
C ALA A 62 -6.11 -7.05 -8.96
N GLY A 63 -6.63 -5.94 -8.47
CA GLY A 63 -7.71 -5.17 -9.08
C GLY A 63 -7.22 -3.95 -9.84
N THR A 64 -8.17 -3.36 -10.57
CA THR A 64 -7.92 -2.21 -11.45
C THR A 64 -7.75 -0.90 -10.68
N VAL A 65 -8.18 -0.84 -9.42
CA VAL A 65 -7.88 0.30 -8.54
C VAL A 65 -6.39 0.35 -8.29
N GLY A 66 -5.78 -0.81 -7.97
CA GLY A 66 -4.37 -0.90 -7.61
C GLY A 66 -4.10 -0.41 -6.19
N CYS A 67 -2.84 -0.10 -5.89
CA CYS A 67 -2.40 0.36 -4.58
C CYS A 67 -1.58 1.65 -4.71
N PHE A 68 -2.17 2.76 -4.25
CA PHE A 68 -1.59 4.10 -4.36
C PHE A 68 -1.45 4.80 -3.00
N GLY A 69 -0.71 5.92 -2.99
CA GLY A 69 -0.52 6.76 -1.80
C GLY A 69 0.30 6.05 -0.72
N GLY A 70 0.03 6.39 0.54
CA GLY A 70 0.77 5.80 1.67
C GLY A 70 0.64 4.27 1.80
N MET A 71 -0.40 3.66 1.23
CA MET A 71 -0.54 2.20 1.22
C MET A 71 0.37 1.52 0.18
N SER A 72 0.82 2.23 -0.86
CA SER A 72 1.86 1.71 -1.76
C SER A 72 3.21 1.52 -1.03
N ILE A 73 3.50 2.38 -0.05
CA ILE A 73 4.64 2.22 0.86
C ILE A 73 4.41 1.02 1.77
N ALA A 74 3.20 0.82 2.29
CA ALA A 74 2.85 -0.39 3.06
C ALA A 74 3.05 -1.66 2.21
N ALA A 75 2.70 -1.64 0.93
CA ALA A 75 2.97 -2.72 -0.01
C ALA A 75 4.47 -2.99 -0.16
N ALA A 76 5.29 -1.94 -0.27
CA ALA A 76 6.75 -2.06 -0.32
C ALA A 76 7.37 -2.57 1.00
N LEU A 77 6.69 -2.36 2.14
CA LEU A 77 7.08 -2.91 3.43
C LEU A 77 6.71 -4.38 3.60
N CYS A 78 5.87 -4.97 2.74
CA CYS A 78 5.57 -6.40 2.79
C CYS A 78 6.83 -7.23 2.47
N SER A 79 6.88 -8.47 2.96
CA SER A 79 7.99 -9.39 2.67
C SER A 79 7.92 -9.94 1.25
N TYR A 80 6.70 -10.20 0.79
CA TYR A 80 6.41 -10.61 -0.58
C TYR A 80 5.26 -9.76 -1.10
N LEU A 81 5.32 -9.44 -2.40
CA LEU A 81 4.25 -8.75 -3.09
C LEU A 81 3.86 -9.54 -4.33
N ILE A 82 2.60 -9.94 -4.39
CA ILE A 82 2.01 -10.65 -5.53
C ILE A 82 1.14 -9.66 -6.30
N VAL A 83 1.39 -9.53 -7.59
CA VAL A 83 0.68 -8.58 -8.47
C VAL A 83 0.14 -9.27 -9.70
N THR A 84 -1.06 -8.88 -10.14
CA THR A 84 -1.61 -9.29 -11.44
C THR A 84 -1.14 -8.34 -12.55
N ARG A 85 -1.44 -8.67 -13.80
CA ARG A 85 -1.11 -7.82 -14.95
C ARG A 85 -1.88 -6.49 -14.92
N GLU A 86 -3.10 -6.52 -14.39
CA GLU A 86 -4.02 -5.39 -14.31
C GLU A 86 -3.73 -4.48 -13.11
N ALA A 87 -2.99 -4.98 -12.12
CA ALA A 87 -2.64 -4.25 -10.92
C ALA A 87 -1.72 -3.06 -11.25
N ARG A 88 -1.92 -1.97 -10.52
CA ARG A 88 -1.07 -0.79 -10.56
C ARG A 88 -0.54 -0.51 -9.16
N LEU A 89 0.75 -0.20 -9.06
CA LEU A 89 1.42 0.17 -7.83
C LEU A 89 2.17 1.48 -8.07
N GLY A 90 1.92 2.50 -7.26
CA GLY A 90 2.62 3.77 -7.38
C GLY A 90 2.40 4.68 -6.18
N LEU A 91 3.33 5.60 -5.92
CA LEU A 91 3.16 6.55 -4.81
C LEU A 91 2.04 7.55 -5.11
N ASN A 92 2.05 8.13 -6.31
CA ASN A 92 1.06 9.09 -6.76
C ASN A 92 0.13 8.45 -7.79
N GLY A 93 -1.15 8.83 -7.74
CA GLY A 93 -2.12 8.43 -8.76
C GLY A 93 -1.87 9.17 -10.09
N PRO A 94 -2.22 8.58 -11.24
CA PRO A 94 -2.02 9.16 -12.58
C PRO A 94 -2.41 10.64 -12.71
N GLN A 95 -3.61 11.00 -12.25
CA GLN A 95 -4.12 12.38 -12.31
C GLN A 95 -3.35 13.36 -11.43
N VAL A 96 -2.82 12.90 -10.30
CA VAL A 96 -2.01 13.73 -9.40
C VAL A 96 -0.65 14.01 -10.05
N ILE A 97 -0.05 13.02 -10.73
CA ILE A 97 1.21 13.22 -11.44
C ILE A 97 1.02 14.24 -12.56
N GLU A 98 0.01 14.06 -13.42
CA GLU A 98 -0.28 15.00 -14.52
C GLU A 98 -0.57 16.41 -14.00
N GLN A 99 -1.32 16.55 -12.91
CA GLN A 99 -1.65 17.85 -12.33
C GLN A 99 -0.40 18.59 -11.84
N GLU A 100 0.53 17.88 -11.18
CA GLU A 100 1.68 18.51 -10.52
C GLU A 100 2.90 18.65 -11.45
N ALA A 101 3.09 17.72 -12.39
CA ALA A 101 4.22 17.67 -13.31
C ALA A 101 3.88 18.14 -14.74
N GLY A 102 2.59 18.17 -15.08
CA GLY A 102 2.09 18.55 -16.41
C GLY A 102 1.90 17.35 -17.36
N ILE A 103 1.02 17.52 -18.34
CA ILE A 103 0.71 16.51 -19.36
C ILE A 103 1.91 16.18 -20.27
N GLU A 104 2.86 17.12 -20.39
CA GLU A 104 4.13 16.90 -21.11
C GLU A 104 5.10 16.01 -20.34
N GLU A 105 4.83 15.71 -19.07
CA GLU A 105 5.62 14.76 -18.28
C GLU A 105 4.89 13.43 -18.09
N TYR A 106 3.57 13.47 -17.85
CA TYR A 106 2.75 12.29 -17.66
C TYR A 106 1.31 12.48 -18.15
N ASP A 107 0.84 11.59 -19.02
CA ASP A 107 -0.55 11.55 -19.49
C ASP A 107 -1.36 10.55 -18.66
N SER A 108 -2.27 11.06 -17.82
CA SER A 108 -3.09 10.26 -16.92
C SER A 108 -4.14 9.39 -17.62
N ALA A 109 -4.51 9.71 -18.87
CA ALA A 109 -5.45 8.92 -19.65
C ALA A 109 -4.79 7.66 -20.24
N THR A 110 -3.51 7.75 -20.62
CA THR A 110 -2.75 6.61 -21.16
C THR A 110 -1.87 5.91 -20.13
N GLY A 111 -1.57 6.58 -19.01
CA GLY A 111 -0.67 6.09 -17.96
C GLY A 111 0.80 6.05 -18.38
N ARG A 112 1.20 6.89 -19.34
CA ARG A 112 2.54 6.92 -19.93
C ARG A 112 3.27 8.22 -19.62
N LEU A 113 4.59 8.10 -19.46
CA LEU A 113 5.49 9.25 -19.49
C LEU A 113 5.56 9.79 -20.92
N SER A 114 5.42 11.09 -21.08
CA SER A 114 5.45 11.72 -22.40
C SER A 114 6.89 11.66 -22.93
N GLY A 115 7.08 10.95 -24.04
CA GLY A 115 8.40 10.73 -24.64
C GLY A 115 9.03 9.35 -24.40
N ALA A 116 8.32 8.42 -23.75
CA ALA A 116 8.70 7.01 -23.59
C ALA A 116 7.95 6.06 -24.55
#